data_AF-A0A2C4M607-F1
#
_entry.id   AF-A0A2C4M607-F1
#
_cell.length_a   1.000
_cell.length_b   1.000
_cell.length_c   1.000
_cell.angle_alpha   90.00
_cell.angle_beta   90.00
_cell.angle_gamma   90.00
#
_symmetry.space_group_name_H-M   'P 1'
#
loop_
_entity.id
_entity.type
_entity.pdbx_description
1 polymer ?
#
loop_
_entity_poly.entity_id
_entity_poly.type
_entity_poly.pdbx_seq_one_letter_code
_entity_poly.pdbx_strand_id
1 'polypeptide(L)'
;MNLIKQLVNKKLNHISTKELLKYSKEYEVSITTAQADQIVLLMKGKNINIYDNDERLALLKQIAKVTSPATAQQVNTLFQQLLK
;
A
#
# COMPACT_ATOMS: atom_id res chain seq x y z
N MET A 1 -15.52 7.84 -9.40
CA MET A 1 -14.82 6.53 -9.31
C MET A 1 -15.48 5.57 -10.29
N ASN A 2 -14.73 4.70 -11.00
CA ASN A 2 -15.33 3.62 -11.82
C ASN A 2 -15.22 2.26 -11.09
N LEU A 3 -15.90 1.23 -11.58
CA LEU A 3 -15.97 -0.09 -10.96
C LEU A 3 -14.59 -0.74 -10.76
N ILE A 4 -13.68 -0.58 -11.74
CA ILE A 4 -12.31 -1.09 -11.68
C ILE A 4 -11.55 -0.46 -10.51
N LYS A 5 -11.59 0.87 -10.39
CA LYS A 5 -10.95 1.59 -9.28
C LYS A 5 -11.52 1.19 -7.93
N GLN A 6 -12.83 0.98 -7.82
CA GLN A 6 -13.45 0.49 -6.58
C GLN A 6 -12.94 -0.91 -6.20
N LEU A 7 -12.79 -1.81 -7.18
CA LEU A 7 -12.27 -3.14 -6.95
C LEU A 7 -10.80 -3.12 -6.50
N VAL A 8 -9.96 -2.33 -7.17
CA VAL A 8 -8.55 -2.15 -6.78
C VAL A 8 -8.44 -1.55 -5.38
N ASN A 9 -9.24 -0.50 -5.09
CA ASN A 9 -9.24 0.13 -3.77
C ASN A 9 -9.65 -0.86 -2.67
N LYS A 10 -10.72 -1.63 -2.90
CA LYS A 10 -11.17 -2.66 -1.96
C LYS A 10 -10.10 -3.74 -1.77
N LYS A 11 -9.43 -4.16 -2.85
CA LYS A 11 -8.34 -5.14 -2.78
C LYS A 11 -7.18 -4.63 -1.92
N LEU A 12 -6.74 -3.39 -2.11
CA LEU A 12 -5.68 -2.78 -1.30
C LEU A 12 -6.07 -2.67 0.19
N ASN A 13 -7.31 -2.35 0.51
CA ASN A 13 -7.79 -2.30 1.90
C ASN A 13 -7.83 -3.65 2.61
N HIS A 14 -7.82 -4.75 1.86
CA HIS A 14 -7.87 -6.12 2.38
C HIS A 14 -6.61 -6.92 2.02
N ILE A 15 -5.55 -6.25 1.56
CA ILE A 15 -4.33 -6.92 1.11
C ILE A 15 -3.66 -7.64 2.28
N SER A 16 -3.24 -8.87 2.04
CA SER A 16 -2.44 -9.64 3.00
C SER A 16 -0.95 -9.36 2.85
N THR A 17 -0.15 -9.67 3.88
CA THR A 17 1.32 -9.56 3.82
C THR A 17 1.88 -10.35 2.65
N LYS A 18 1.36 -11.55 2.41
CA LYS A 18 1.78 -12.43 1.31
C LYS A 18 1.53 -11.80 -0.05
N GLU A 19 0.36 -11.18 -0.24
CA GLU A 19 0.04 -10.48 -1.49
C GLU A 19 0.89 -9.23 -1.67
N LEU A 20 1.09 -8.46 -0.60
CA LEU A 20 1.93 -7.27 -0.64
C LEU A 20 3.38 -7.60 -1.01
N LEU A 21 3.95 -8.66 -0.44
CA LEU A 21 5.28 -9.18 -0.79
C LEU A 21 5.33 -9.71 -2.23
N LYS A 22 4.27 -10.39 -2.68
CA LYS A 22 4.16 -10.87 -4.07
C LYS A 22 4.25 -9.69 -5.04
N TYR A 23 3.47 -8.63 -4.82
CA TYR A 23 3.51 -7.45 -5.68
C TYR A 23 4.83 -6.70 -5.59
N SER A 24 5.40 -6.60 -4.38
CA SER A 24 6.73 -6.02 -4.20
C SER A 24 7.77 -6.73 -5.07
N LYS A 25 7.76 -8.06 -5.12
CA LYS A 25 8.64 -8.84 -5.98
C LYS A 25 8.34 -8.63 -7.47
N GLU A 26 7.06 -8.61 -7.85
CA GLU A 26 6.61 -8.44 -9.24
C GLU A 26 7.03 -7.07 -9.83
N TYR A 27 7.04 -6.03 -9.00
CA TYR A 27 7.40 -4.67 -9.40
C TYR A 27 8.81 -4.25 -8.96
N GLU A 28 9.65 -5.20 -8.56
CA GLU A 28 11.05 -4.97 -8.16
C GLU A 28 11.23 -3.95 -7.02
N VAL A 29 10.21 -3.85 -6.15
CA VAL A 29 10.23 -3.02 -4.94
C VAL A 29 10.72 -3.85 -3.77
N SER A 30 11.82 -3.46 -3.15
CA SER A 30 12.39 -4.23 -2.02
C SER A 30 11.75 -3.85 -0.68
N ILE A 31 10.78 -4.62 -0.20
CA ILE A 31 10.25 -4.54 1.17
C ILE A 31 10.43 -5.87 1.90
N THR A 32 10.74 -5.80 3.19
CA THR A 32 10.87 -6.98 4.05
C THR A 32 9.50 -7.47 4.52
N THR A 33 9.42 -8.74 4.93
CA THR A 33 8.20 -9.29 5.54
C THR A 33 7.72 -8.48 6.74
N ALA A 34 8.63 -8.05 7.62
CA ALA A 34 8.28 -7.23 8.78
C ALA A 34 7.70 -5.87 8.38
N GLN A 35 8.25 -5.21 7.37
CA GLN A 35 7.69 -3.95 6.83
C GLN A 35 6.32 -4.20 6.22
N ALA A 36 6.16 -5.27 5.44
CA ALA A 36 4.88 -5.64 4.84
C ALA A 36 3.79 -5.89 5.89
N ASP A 37 4.12 -6.57 7.00
CA ASP A 37 3.20 -6.78 8.13
C ASP A 37 2.75 -5.44 8.74
N GLN A 38 3.68 -4.51 8.99
CA GLN A 38 3.35 -3.18 9.52
C GLN A 38 2.43 -2.39 8.57
N ILE A 39 2.69 -2.45 7.27
CA ILE A 39 1.88 -1.77 6.25
C ILE A 39 0.46 -2.35 6.21
N VAL A 40 0.32 -3.68 6.21
CA VAL A 40 -0.98 -4.35 6.20
C VAL A 40 -1.79 -4.00 7.44
N LEU A 41 -1.17 -3.93 8.62
CA LEU A 41 -1.84 -3.50 9.85
C LEU A 41 -2.39 -2.06 9.76
N LEU A 42 -1.71 -1.17 9.05
CA LEU A 42 -2.18 0.21 8.84
C LEU A 42 -3.35 0.31 7.87
N MET A 43 -3.40 -0.59 6.87
CA MET A 43 -4.42 -0.56 5.82
C MET A 43 -5.69 -1.35 6.18
N LYS A 44 -5.54 -2.47 6.88
CA LYS A 44 -6.61 -3.43 7.13
C LYS A 44 -7.79 -2.79 7.87
N GLY A 45 -8.95 -2.78 7.23
CA GLY A 45 -10.21 -2.32 7.83
C GLY A 45 -10.36 -0.81 7.95
N LYS A 46 -9.45 -0.01 7.37
CA LYS A 46 -9.49 1.46 7.46
C LYS A 46 -10.28 2.16 6.34
N ASN A 47 -10.76 1.42 5.34
CA ASN A 47 -11.54 1.94 4.21
C ASN A 47 -10.87 3.14 3.51
N ILE A 48 -9.55 3.10 3.36
CA ILE A 48 -8.73 4.15 2.76
C ILE A 48 -9.04 4.23 1.26
N ASN A 49 -9.24 5.43 0.75
CA ASN A 49 -9.31 5.69 -0.68
C ASN A 49 -7.90 5.98 -1.24
N ILE A 50 -7.25 4.97 -1.82
CA ILE A 50 -5.90 5.07 -2.38
C ILE A 50 -5.84 5.94 -3.65
N TYR A 51 -7.00 6.24 -4.25
CA TYR A 51 -7.11 7.18 -5.37
C TYR A 51 -7.26 8.64 -4.91
N ASP A 52 -7.61 8.88 -3.64
CA ASP A 52 -7.56 10.20 -3.05
C ASP A 52 -6.12 10.55 -2.64
N ASN A 53 -5.65 11.71 -3.05
CA ASN A 53 -4.26 12.11 -2.84
C ASN A 53 -3.97 12.40 -1.36
N ASP A 54 -4.92 13.00 -0.63
CA ASP A 54 -4.75 13.37 0.77
C ASP A 54 -4.78 12.13 1.65
N GLU A 55 -5.71 11.22 1.41
CA GLU A 55 -5.77 9.93 2.12
C GLU A 55 -4.54 9.06 1.85
N ARG A 56 -4.10 8.96 0.58
CA ARG A 56 -2.88 8.22 0.23
C ARG A 56 -1.65 8.83 0.89
N LEU A 57 -1.53 10.16 0.90
CA LEU A 57 -0.42 10.85 1.53
C LEU A 57 -0.42 10.68 3.06
N ALA A 58 -1.59 10.68 3.69
CA ALA A 58 -1.74 10.38 5.10
C ALA A 58 -1.31 8.94 5.44
N LEU A 59 -1.69 7.96 4.61
CA LEU A 59 -1.23 6.58 4.75
C LEU A 59 0.30 6.46 4.61
N LEU A 60 0.89 7.08 3.59
CA LEU A 60 2.34 7.06 3.38
C LEU A 60 3.10 7.68 4.56
N LYS A 61 2.57 8.76 5.15
CA LYS A 61 3.12 9.35 6.39
C LYS A 61 3.06 8.38 7.57
N GLN A 62 1.97 7.62 7.72
CA GLN A 62 1.87 6.60 8.77
C GLN A 62 2.86 5.46 8.55
N ILE A 63 3.00 4.99 7.30
CA ILE A 63 3.98 3.96 6.93
C ILE A 63 5.40 4.44 7.26
N ALA A 64 5.75 5.67 6.90
CA ALA A 64 7.07 6.23 7.18
C ALA A 64 7.40 6.26 8.69
N LYS A 65 6.38 6.50 9.54
CA LYS A 65 6.53 6.53 10.99
C LYS A 65 6.77 5.16 11.61
N VAL A 66 6.12 4.11 11.11
CA VAL A 66 6.22 2.74 11.67
C VAL A 66 7.31 1.88 11.00
N THR A 67 7.82 2.31 9.85
CA THR A 67 8.91 1.63 9.13
C THR A 67 10.10 2.57 8.90
N SER A 68 10.14 3.28 7.78
CA SER A 68 11.12 4.32 7.47
C SER A 68 10.63 5.17 6.29
N PRO A 69 11.18 6.38 6.08
CA PRO A 69 10.89 7.18 4.89
C PRO A 69 11.19 6.45 3.57
N ALA A 70 12.28 5.68 3.53
CA ALA A 70 12.65 4.88 2.35
C ALA A 70 11.61 3.80 2.05
N THR A 71 11.12 3.10 3.08
CA THR A 71 10.05 2.11 2.94
C THR A 71 8.75 2.76 2.45
N ALA A 72 8.37 3.93 2.99
CA ALA A 72 7.19 4.63 2.52
C ALA A 72 7.30 5.03 1.04
N GLN A 73 8.48 5.45 0.58
CA GLN A 73 8.73 5.74 -0.82
C GLN A 73 8.60 4.49 -1.70
N GLN A 74 9.16 3.36 -1.26
CA GLN A 74 9.02 2.07 -1.94
C GLN A 74 7.55 1.64 -2.06
N VAL A 75 6.77 1.78 -0.98
CA VAL A 75 5.33 1.48 -0.99
C VAL A 75 4.56 2.43 -1.90
N ASN A 76 4.94 3.71 -1.95
CA ASN A 76 4.33 4.66 -2.89
C ASN A 76 4.56 4.22 -4.35
N THR A 77 5.78 3.79 -4.69
CA THR A 77 6.07 3.23 -6.02
C THR A 77 5.19 2.02 -6.30
N LEU A 78 5.06 1.10 -5.34
CA LEU A 78 4.21 -0.08 -5.46
C LEU A 78 2.73 0.29 -5.70
N PHE A 79 2.18 1.20 -4.91
CA PHE A 79 0.82 1.68 -5.10
C PHE A 79 0.64 2.29 -6.48
N GLN A 80 1.57 3.12 -6.94
CA GLN A 80 1.48 3.69 -8.29
C GLN A 80 1.45 2.63 -9.39
N GLN A 81 2.20 1.52 -9.26
CA GLN A 81 2.12 0.42 -10.23
C GLN A 81 0.76 -0.28 -10.20
N LEU A 82 0.16 -0.45 -9.01
CA LEU A 82 -1.15 -1.08 -8.85
C LEU A 82 -2.33 -0.18 -9.26
N LEU A 83 -2.11 1.13 -9.35
CA LEU A 83 -3.10 2.13 -9.74
C LEU A 83 -3.11 2.46 -11.24
N LYS A 84 -2.09 2.04 -11.99
CA LYS A 84 -2.03 2.13 -13.45
C LYS A 84 -3.16 1.30 -14.07
#